data_AF-A0AAQ3G4Q8-F1
#
_entry.id   AF-A0AAQ3G4Q8-F1
#
_cell.length_a   1.000
_cell.length_b   1.000
_cell.length_c   1.000
_cell.angle_alpha   90.00
_cell.angle_beta   90.00
_cell.angle_gamma   90.00
#
_symmetry.space_group_name_H-M   'P 1'
#
loop_
_entity.id
_entity.type
_entity.pdbx_description
1 polymer ?
#
loop_
_entity_poly.entity_id
_entity_poly.type
_entity_poly.pdbx_seq_one_letter_code
_entity_poly.pdbx_strand_id
1 'polypeptide(L)'
;MAISMTEAAARHVRRSLDGRGKGEGIRLGVRTTGCSGLAYVLEFVDEVVAEDQVFESHGEKVIIDPKSLAYLDGTELDFVKEGLNEGFKFNNPNVRGECGCGESFNI
;
A
#
# COMPACT_ATOMS: atom_id res chain seq x y z
N MET A 1 11.55 0.10 9.92
CA MET A 1 11.10 1.51 9.84
C MET A 1 9.57 1.48 9.77
N ALA A 2 8.84 2.45 10.35
CA ALA A 2 7.38 2.35 10.34
C ALA A 2 6.82 2.48 8.91
N ILE A 3 5.86 1.64 8.55
CA ILE A 3 5.04 1.81 7.35
C ILE A 3 3.98 2.87 7.64
N SER A 4 3.77 3.79 6.72
CA SER A 4 2.87 4.93 6.90
C SER A 4 2.03 5.19 5.64
N MET A 5 1.02 6.05 5.77
CA MET A 5 0.36 6.66 4.63
C MET A 5 0.24 8.17 4.84
N THR A 6 0.21 8.93 3.75
CA THR A 6 -0.05 10.38 3.79
C THR A 6 -1.51 10.66 4.13
N GLU A 7 -1.81 11.90 4.53
CA GLU A 7 -3.19 12.31 4.79
C GLU A 7 -4.07 12.21 3.53
N ALA A 8 -3.50 12.45 2.35
CA ALA A 8 -4.21 12.31 1.08
C ALA A 8 -4.63 10.86 0.82
N ALA A 9 -3.70 9.92 1.03
CA ALA A 9 -3.99 8.49 0.96
C ALA A 9 -5.04 8.07 1.98
N ALA A 10 -4.89 8.47 3.24
CA ALA A 10 -5.85 8.16 4.31
C ALA A 10 -7.25 8.66 3.98
N ARG A 11 -7.37 9.89 3.47
CA ARG A 11 -8.66 10.46 3.08
C ARG A 11 -9.31 9.68 1.92
N HIS A 12 -8.51 9.24 0.95
CA HIS A 12 -9.01 8.41 -0.15
C HIS A 12 -9.46 7.03 0.33
N VAL A 13 -8.69 6.39 1.21
CA VAL A 13 -9.02 5.11 1.84
C VAL A 13 -10.32 5.22 2.62
N ARG A 14 -10.44 6.21 3.52
CA ARG A 14 -11.65 6.47 4.30
C ARG A 14 -12.87 6.60 3.39
N ARG A 15 -12.79 7.46 2.37
CA ARG A 15 -13.91 7.66 1.43
C ARG A 15 -14.29 6.37 0.70
N SER A 16 -13.32 5.54 0.36
CA SER A 16 -13.54 4.25 -0.29
C SER A 16 -14.20 3.23 0.65
N LEU A 17 -13.77 3.18 1.92
CA LEU A 17 -14.36 2.34 2.95
C LEU A 17 -15.79 2.79 3.30
N ASP A 18 -16.01 4.09 3.44
CA ASP A 18 -17.34 4.68 3.66
C ASP A 18 -18.29 4.33 2.50
N GLY A 19 -17.81 4.45 1.26
CA GLY A 19 -18.58 4.08 0.07
C GLY A 19 -18.87 2.58 -0.03
N ARG A 20 -17.97 1.73 0.49
CA ARG A 20 -18.16 0.28 0.59
C ARG A 20 -19.10 -0.10 1.74
N GLY A 21 -19.19 0.73 2.78
CA GLY A 21 -19.99 0.50 3.98
C GLY A 21 -19.44 -0.58 4.93
N LYS A 22 -18.24 -1.10 4.64
CA LYS A 22 -17.53 -2.08 5.48
C LYS A 22 -16.04 -2.11 5.14
N GLY A 23 -15.23 -2.52 6.11
CA GLY A 23 -13.79 -2.73 6.00
C GLY A 23 -13.04 -2.12 7.17
N GLU A 24 -12.02 -2.83 7.64
CA GLU A 24 -11.14 -2.43 8.72
C GLU A 24 -9.98 -1.54 8.25
N GLY A 25 -9.66 -1.59 6.96
CA GLY A 25 -8.55 -0.85 6.39
C GLY A 25 -8.15 -1.35 5.00
N ILE A 26 -6.91 -1.03 4.61
CA ILE A 26 -6.30 -1.51 3.37
C ILE A 26 -5.11 -2.41 3.66
N ARG A 27 -5.00 -3.48 2.89
CA ARG A 27 -3.81 -4.33 2.84
C ARG A 27 -2.86 -3.81 1.78
N LEU A 28 -1.61 -3.56 2.17
CA LEU A 28 -0.52 -3.33 1.24
C LEU A 28 0.36 -4.59 1.20
N GLY A 29 0.37 -5.25 0.05
CA GLY A 29 1.16 -6.46 -0.18
C GLY A 29 2.08 -6.30 -1.38
N VAL A 30 2.93 -7.31 -1.57
CA VAL A 30 3.71 -7.47 -2.80
C VAL A 30 3.35 -8.79 -3.47
N ARG A 31 3.26 -8.77 -4.80
CA ARG A 31 3.16 -9.98 -5.61
C ARG A 31 4.30 -10.06 -6.60
N THR A 32 4.75 -11.26 -6.89
CA THR A 32 5.71 -11.51 -7.97
C THR A 32 5.04 -11.30 -9.33
N THR A 33 5.68 -10.52 -10.21
CA THR A 33 5.25 -10.26 -11.58
C THR A 33 6.41 -10.42 -12.57
N GLY A 34 6.15 -10.94 -13.76
CA GLY A 34 7.18 -11.21 -14.76
C GLY A 34 8.26 -12.20 -14.31
N CYS A 35 9.43 -12.18 -14.95
CA CYS A 35 10.52 -13.12 -14.66
C CYS A 35 11.26 -12.83 -13.34
N SER A 36 11.19 -11.61 -12.80
CA SER A 36 11.95 -11.23 -11.58
C SER A 36 11.39 -10.03 -10.82
N GLY A 37 10.27 -9.43 -11.26
CA GLY A 37 9.76 -8.18 -10.69
C GLY A 37 8.80 -8.39 -9.53
N LEU A 38 8.69 -7.37 -8.68
CA LEU A 38 7.65 -7.27 -7.67
C LEU A 38 6.66 -6.18 -8.04
N ALA A 39 5.40 -6.36 -7.70
CA ALA A 39 4.35 -5.36 -7.87
C ALA A 39 3.62 -5.16 -6.54
N TYR A 40 3.28 -3.91 -6.24
CA TYR A 40 2.43 -3.59 -5.10
C TYR A 40 1.00 -4.04 -5.36
N VAL A 41 0.35 -4.47 -4.29
CA VAL A 41 -1.05 -4.88 -4.29
C VAL A 41 -1.75 -4.14 -3.16
N LEU A 42 -2.89 -3.51 -3.49
CA LEU A 42 -3.77 -2.87 -2.53
C LEU A 42 -5.13 -3.57 -2.53
N GLU A 43 -5.57 -4.01 -1.36
CA GLU A 43 -6.85 -4.69 -1.18
C GLU A 43 -7.57 -4.14 0.04
N PHE A 44 -8.90 -4.06 0.01
CA PHE A 44 -9.67 -3.75 1.21
C PHE A 44 -9.73 -4.98 2.12
N VAL A 45 -9.53 -4.77 3.40
CA VAL A 45 -9.58 -5.83 4.42
C VAL A 45 -10.86 -5.69 5.20
N ASP A 46 -11.70 -6.71 5.18
CA ASP A 46 -12.91 -6.77 6.02
C ASP A 46 -12.58 -7.31 7.43
N GLU A 47 -11.58 -8.18 7.56
CA GLU A 47 -11.16 -8.79 8.83
C GLU A 47 -9.63 -8.90 8.89
N VAL A 48 -9.04 -8.42 9.99
CA VAL A 48 -7.60 -8.54 10.25
C VAL A 48 -7.30 -9.89 10.89
N VAL A 49 -6.29 -10.60 10.38
CA VAL A 49 -5.87 -11.89 10.95
C VAL A 49 -4.72 -11.72 11.93
N ALA A 50 -4.53 -12.67 12.85
CA ALA A 50 -3.56 -12.56 13.94
C ALA A 50 -2.09 -12.41 13.49
N GLU A 51 -1.77 -12.89 12.29
CA GLU A 51 -0.43 -12.81 11.72
C GLU A 51 -0.16 -11.47 11.03
N ASP A 52 -1.18 -10.65 10.80
CA ASP A 52 -1.01 -9.36 10.14
C ASP A 52 -0.29 -8.35 11.04
N GLN A 53 0.56 -7.53 10.43
CA GLN A 53 0.99 -6.29 11.05
C GLN A 53 0.06 -5.15 10.65
N VAL A 54 -0.42 -4.43 11.66
CA VAL A 54 -1.30 -3.28 11.48
C VAL A 54 -0.54 -2.03 11.85
N PHE A 55 -0.49 -1.09 10.92
CA PHE A 55 0.04 0.25 11.12
C PHE A 55 -1.10 1.25 10.99
N GLU A 56 -1.20 2.18 11.93
CA GLU A 56 -2.21 3.23 11.88
C GLU A 56 -1.61 4.54 11.38
N SER A 57 -2.34 5.23 10.52
CA SER A 57 -1.93 6.51 9.95
C SER A 57 -3.16 7.35 9.67
N HIS A 58 -3.23 8.54 10.28
CA HIS A 58 -4.35 9.48 10.12
C HIS A 58 -5.75 8.88 10.42
N GLY A 59 -5.81 7.88 11.29
CA GLY A 59 -7.04 7.19 11.68
C GLY A 59 -7.46 6.05 10.75
N GLU A 60 -6.67 5.74 9.72
CA GLU A 60 -6.86 4.57 8.85
C GLU A 60 -5.80 3.50 9.12
N LYS A 61 -6.13 2.24 8.83
CA LYS A 61 -5.24 1.09 9.03
C LYS A 61 -4.59 0.67 7.71
N VAL A 62 -3.26 0.56 7.72
CA VAL A 62 -2.46 -0.19 6.74
C VAL A 62 -2.16 -1.56 7.33
N ILE A 63 -2.55 -2.60 6.62
CA ILE A 63 -2.43 -4.00 7.04
C ILE A 63 -1.41 -4.66 6.13
N ILE A 64 -0.43 -5.36 6.70
CA ILE A 64 0.67 -5.97 5.96
C ILE A 64 0.77 -7.43 6.37
N ASP A 65 0.78 -8.34 5.40
CA ASP A 65 1.07 -9.75 5.69
C ASP A 65 2.57 -9.95 5.98
N PRO A 66 2.95 -10.94 6.79
CA PRO A 66 4.34 -11.18 7.16
C PRO A 66 5.29 -11.38 5.97
N LYS A 67 4.81 -11.94 4.85
CA LYS A 67 5.66 -12.19 3.67
C LYS A 67 5.98 -10.90 2.95
N SER A 68 5.02 -9.98 2.89
CA SER A 68 5.21 -8.68 2.25
C SER A 68 6.02 -7.70 3.11
N LEU A 69 5.97 -7.82 4.44
CA LEU A 69 6.64 -6.88 5.34
C LEU A 69 8.13 -6.67 5.04
N ALA A 70 8.87 -7.74 4.73
CA ALA A 70 10.30 -7.66 4.43
C ALA A 70 10.62 -6.78 3.20
N TYR A 71 9.67 -6.65 2.27
CA TYR A 71 9.80 -5.84 1.06
C TYR A 71 9.29 -4.41 1.26
N LEU A 72 8.45 -4.20 2.27
CA LEU A 72 7.69 -2.98 2.49
C LEU A 72 8.14 -2.16 3.68
N ASP A 73 9.07 -2.66 4.51
CA ASP A 73 9.54 -1.96 5.71
C ASP A 73 10.01 -0.53 5.40
N GLY A 74 9.37 0.47 6.02
CA GLY A 74 9.62 1.89 5.76
C GLY A 74 8.92 2.49 4.55
N THR A 75 8.03 1.76 3.88
CA THR A 75 7.24 2.29 2.76
C THR A 75 6.20 3.30 3.25
N GLU A 76 6.10 4.43 2.54
CA GLU A 76 5.02 5.38 2.68
C GLU A 76 4.06 5.28 1.49
N LEU A 77 2.77 5.15 1.79
CA LEU A 77 1.69 5.17 0.81
C LEU A 77 1.16 6.59 0.62
N ASP A 78 1.21 7.11 -0.60
CA ASP A 78 0.63 8.40 -0.97
C ASP A 78 -0.48 8.23 -2.02
N PHE A 79 -1.39 9.21 -2.09
CA PHE A 79 -2.40 9.28 -3.14
C PHE A 79 -2.27 10.61 -3.85
N VAL A 80 -1.78 10.54 -5.10
CA VAL A 80 -1.49 11.71 -5.91
C VAL A 80 -2.55 11.88 -6.99
N LYS A 81 -2.86 13.15 -7.28
CA LYS A 81 -3.72 13.54 -8.39
C LYS A 81 -2.93 14.46 -9.31
N GLU A 82 -2.51 13.92 -10.44
CA GLU A 82 -1.71 14.62 -11.45
C GLU A 82 -2.54 14.82 -12.73
N GLY A 83 -3.16 15.99 -12.82
CA GLY A 83 -4.02 16.35 -13.95
C GLY A 83 -5.27 15.47 -14.01
N LEU A 84 -5.37 14.65 -15.06
CA LEU A 84 -6.48 13.71 -15.27
C LEU A 84 -6.22 12.35 -14.62
N ASN A 85 -4.99 12.08 -14.18
CA ASN A 85 -4.63 10.81 -13.55
C ASN A 85 -4.71 10.95 -12.03
N GLU A 86 -5.26 9.94 -11.37
CA GLU A 86 -5.21 9.79 -9.93
C GLU A 86 -4.78 8.36 -9.60
N GLY A 87 -3.95 8.20 -8.57
CA GLY A 87 -3.42 6.90 -8.24
C GLY A 87 -2.61 6.89 -6.95
N PHE A 88 -2.43 5.69 -6.43
CA PHE A 88 -1.53 5.47 -5.31
C PHE A 88 -0.08 5.48 -5.78
N LYS A 89 0.76 6.15 -5.00
CA LYS A 89 2.20 6.19 -5.15
C LYS A 89 2.84 5.54 -3.92
N PHE A 90 3.86 4.73 -4.15
CA PHE A 90 4.53 3.95 -3.10
C PHE A 90 5.97 4.44 -2.96
N ASN A 91 6.26 5.17 -1.88
CA ASN A 91 7.60 5.65 -1.58
C ASN A 91 8.31 4.60 -0.71
N ASN A 92 8.94 3.61 -1.35
CA ASN A 92 9.62 2.51 -0.65
C ASN A 92 11.15 2.70 -0.67
N PRO A 93 11.81 2.89 0.49
CA PRO A 93 13.25 3.14 0.57
C PRO A 93 14.10 1.93 0.17
N ASN A 94 13.52 0.74 0.09
CA ASN A 94 14.23 -0.48 -0.30
C ASN A 94 14.34 -0.65 -1.83
N VAL A 95 13.55 0.10 -2.61
CA VAL A 95 13.51 -0.03 -4.06
C VAL A 95 14.78 0.55 -4.68
N ARG A 96 15.47 -0.26 -5.48
CA ARG A 96 16.71 0.12 -6.19
C ARG A 96 16.48 0.48 -7.65
N GLY A 97 15.34 0.10 -8.20
CA GLY A 97 14.95 0.43 -9.56
C GLY A 97 13.50 0.07 -9.83
N GLU A 98 12.82 0.96 -10.54
CA GLU A 98 11.45 0.79 -11.02
C GLU A 98 11.48 0.60 -12.54
N CYS A 99 10.63 -0.29 -13.07
CA CYS A 99 10.44 -0.39 -14.50
C CYS A 99 9.85 0.93 -15.02
N GLY A 100 10.26 1.39 -16.20
CA GLY A 100 9.80 2.67 -16.77
C GLY A 100 8.29 2.82 -16.97
N CYS A 101 7.52 1.73 -16.84
CA CYS A 101 6.06 1.75 -16.83
C CYS A 101 5.43 1.87 -15.42
N GLY A 102 6.22 1.81 -14.35
CA GLY A 102 5.76 1.89 -12.95
C GLY A 102 5.02 0.65 -12.43
N GLU A 103 4.85 -0.38 -13.26
CA GLU A 103 4.06 -1.58 -12.91
C GLU A 103 4.86 -2.61 -12.08
N SER A 104 6.17 -2.46 -11.99
CA SER A 104 7.04 -3.36 -11.22
C SER A 104 8.31 -2.69 -10.73
N PHE A 105 8.84 -3.21 -9.63
CA PHE A 105 10.07 -2.76 -8.98
C PHE A 105 10.97 -3.92 -8.58
N ASN A 106 12.23 -3.61 -8.30
CA ASN A 106 13.20 -4.51 -7.70
C ASN A 106 13.81 -3.85 -6.45
N ILE A 107 14.12 -4.68 -5.45
CA ILE A 107 14.80 -4.30 -4.20
C ILE A 107 16.25 -4.79 -4.17
#